data_AF-A0A4P8QLK2-F1
#
_entry.id   AF-A0A4P8QLK2-F1
#
_cell.length_a   1.000
_cell.length_b   1.000
_cell.length_c   1.000
_cell.angle_alpha   90.00
_cell.angle_beta   90.00
_cell.angle_gamma   90.00
#
_symmetry.space_group_name_H-M   'P 1'
#
loop_
_entity.id
_entity.type
_entity.pdbx_description
1 polymer ?
#
loop_
_entity_poly.entity_id
_entity_poly.type
_entity_poly.pdbx_seq_one_letter_code
_entity_poly.pdbx_strand_id
1 'polypeptide(L)'
;MVQPHYQTVLDGIDGGYGIHDGHNLPLGTTLRYAAFGLTIIGDWLGKPLDLDKHALPRDPAWGQLVAHWREPDLDKFLPVLLAACDTHVERIAVTEREANQQAKQFEFNSVFLAVHPTEILAVLRLRELLGLPNPDHIDHPLMQTPYAAITCQPGEVTERDELLDRFLEVVRQRDPQVLPPGI
;
A
#
# COMPACT_ATOMS: atom_id res chain seq x y z
N MET A 1 -7.56 -10.14 -11.68
CA MET A 1 -6.32 -9.46 -12.10
C MET A 1 -5.32 -9.22 -10.96
N VAL A 2 -5.75 -9.03 -9.69
CA VAL A 2 -4.79 -8.76 -8.58
C VAL A 2 -4.17 -9.99 -7.91
N GLN A 3 -4.93 -11.08 -7.73
CA GLN A 3 -4.43 -12.34 -7.17
C GLN A 3 -3.11 -12.84 -7.81
N PRO A 4 -2.95 -12.73 -9.13
CA PRO A 4 -1.68 -12.95 -9.82
C PRO A 4 -0.46 -12.20 -9.30
N HIS A 5 -0.54 -10.89 -9.31
CA HIS A 5 0.56 -9.99 -8.99
C HIS A 5 0.95 -10.14 -7.52
N TYR A 6 -0.05 -10.40 -6.66
CA TYR A 6 0.20 -10.72 -5.26
C TYR A 6 1.02 -11.99 -5.06
N GLN A 7 0.70 -13.06 -5.80
CA GLN A 7 1.48 -14.30 -5.71
C GLN A 7 2.92 -14.09 -6.16
N THR A 8 3.16 -13.36 -7.25
CA THR A 8 4.51 -13.01 -7.70
C THR A 8 5.31 -12.22 -6.65
N VAL A 9 4.65 -11.30 -5.92
CA VAL A 9 5.31 -10.57 -4.82
C VAL A 9 5.64 -11.53 -3.66
N LEU A 10 4.71 -12.40 -3.27
CA LEU A 10 4.96 -13.39 -2.23
C LEU A 10 6.09 -14.36 -2.60
N ASP A 11 6.11 -14.87 -3.83
CA ASP A 11 7.15 -15.77 -4.34
C ASP A 11 8.51 -15.06 -4.38
N GLY A 12 8.51 -13.77 -4.73
CA GLY A 12 9.71 -12.92 -4.65
C GLY A 12 10.23 -12.76 -3.22
N ILE A 13 9.34 -12.51 -2.25
CA ILE A 13 9.69 -12.44 -0.82
C ILE A 13 10.20 -13.81 -0.32
N ASP A 14 9.50 -14.90 -0.64
CA ASP A 14 9.89 -16.27 -0.28
C ASP A 14 11.23 -16.68 -0.90
N GLY A 15 11.53 -16.19 -2.11
CA GLY A 15 12.80 -16.39 -2.81
C GLY A 15 13.93 -15.47 -2.35
N GLY A 16 13.71 -14.60 -1.35
CA GLY A 16 14.70 -13.66 -0.83
C GLY A 16 15.04 -12.51 -1.79
N TYR A 17 14.19 -12.25 -2.79
CA TYR A 17 14.42 -11.22 -3.79
C TYR A 17 14.06 -9.83 -3.22
N GLY A 18 15.06 -8.98 -3.01
CA GLY A 18 14.88 -7.57 -2.66
C GLY A 18 14.57 -7.26 -1.18
N ILE A 19 14.54 -8.26 -0.30
CA ILE A 19 14.33 -8.07 1.15
C ILE A 19 15.64 -8.42 1.87
N HIS A 20 16.32 -7.41 2.42
CA HIS A 20 17.37 -7.66 3.42
C HIS A 20 16.73 -8.26 4.67
N ASP A 21 17.44 -9.21 5.32
CA ASP A 21 17.03 -9.84 6.58
C ASP A 21 16.36 -8.84 7.54
N GLY A 22 15.04 -9.00 7.72
CA GLY A 22 14.21 -8.14 8.54
C GLY A 22 14.44 -8.29 10.04
N HIS A 23 15.22 -9.30 10.48
CA HIS A 23 15.58 -9.48 11.88
C HIS A 23 16.54 -8.40 12.41
N ASN A 24 17.20 -7.63 11.54
CA ASN A 24 18.16 -6.58 11.90
C ASN A 24 17.92 -5.26 11.13
N LEU A 25 16.69 -4.74 11.14
CA LEU A 25 16.36 -3.53 10.39
C LEU A 25 16.96 -2.26 11.04
N PRO A 26 17.67 -1.42 10.28
CA PRO A 26 17.93 -0.05 10.69
C PRO A 26 16.59 0.68 10.88
N LEU A 27 16.49 1.51 11.91
CA LEU A 27 15.38 2.45 12.07
C LEU A 27 15.24 3.27 10.78
N GLY A 28 14.13 3.08 10.07
CA GLY A 28 13.83 3.89 8.88
C GLY A 28 13.63 3.18 7.53
N THR A 29 13.17 1.93 7.53
CA THR A 29 12.89 1.23 6.27
C THR A 29 11.44 1.43 5.81
N THR A 30 11.26 1.54 4.49
CA THR A 30 9.95 1.53 3.80
C THR A 30 9.19 0.21 3.96
N LEU A 31 9.77 -0.77 4.66
CA LEU A 31 9.18 -2.09 4.88
C LEU A 31 7.91 -2.04 5.73
N ARG A 32 7.73 -1.01 6.59
CA ARG A 32 6.47 -0.82 7.33
C ARG A 32 5.31 -0.52 6.39
N TYR A 33 5.52 0.41 5.46
CA TYR A 33 4.56 0.75 4.41
C TYR A 33 4.24 -0.44 3.51
N ALA A 34 5.28 -1.18 3.09
CA ALA A 34 5.11 -2.37 2.27
C ALA A 34 4.37 -3.49 3.02
N ALA A 35 4.72 -3.74 4.29
CA ALA A 35 4.05 -4.74 5.12
C ALA A 35 2.57 -4.39 5.33
N PHE A 36 2.25 -3.12 5.57
CA PHE A 36 0.88 -2.61 5.64
C PHE A 36 0.09 -2.96 4.36
N GLY A 37 0.59 -2.53 3.19
CA GLY A 37 -0.10 -2.74 1.91
C GLY A 37 -0.27 -4.22 1.57
N LEU A 38 0.77 -5.02 1.76
CA LEU A 38 0.73 -6.46 1.50
C LEU A 38 -0.18 -7.22 2.46
N THR A 39 -0.35 -6.73 3.69
CA THR A 39 -1.29 -7.33 4.66
C THR A 39 -2.73 -7.12 4.20
N ILE A 40 -3.10 -5.90 3.78
CA ILE A 40 -4.44 -5.62 3.24
C ILE A 40 -4.69 -6.43 1.97
N ILE A 41 -3.72 -6.50 1.04
CA ILE A 41 -3.88 -7.28 -0.19
C ILE A 41 -4.02 -8.78 0.12
N GLY A 42 -3.24 -9.30 1.07
CA GLY A 42 -3.35 -10.69 1.51
C GLY A 42 -4.72 -11.02 2.10
N ASP A 43 -5.21 -10.17 3.00
CA ASP A 43 -6.56 -10.29 3.55
C ASP A 43 -7.63 -10.18 2.45
N TRP A 44 -7.45 -9.26 1.49
CA TRP A 44 -8.35 -9.13 0.35
C TRP A 44 -8.47 -10.44 -0.44
N LEU A 45 -7.33 -11.08 -0.72
CA LEU A 45 -7.23 -12.26 -1.56
C LEU A 45 -7.50 -13.58 -0.81
N GLY A 46 -7.84 -13.53 0.49
CA GLY A 46 -8.00 -14.72 1.32
C GLY A 46 -6.70 -15.51 1.51
N LYS A 47 -5.55 -14.83 1.37
CA LYS A 47 -4.20 -15.37 1.56
C LYS A 47 -3.44 -14.47 2.53
N PRO A 48 -3.70 -14.54 3.85
CA PRO A 48 -3.06 -13.67 4.82
C PRO A 48 -1.54 -13.78 4.77
N LEU A 49 -0.87 -12.63 4.84
CA LEU A 49 0.58 -12.54 4.86
C LEU A 49 1.12 -12.96 6.23
N ASP A 50 2.04 -13.94 6.25
CA ASP A 50 2.76 -14.32 7.45
C ASP A 50 3.95 -13.38 7.70
N LEU A 51 3.68 -12.29 8.41
CA LEU A 51 4.68 -11.26 8.70
C LEU A 51 5.91 -11.84 9.43
N ASP A 52 5.71 -12.81 10.32
CA ASP A 52 6.79 -13.36 11.14
C ASP A 52 7.69 -14.26 10.28
N LYS A 53 7.10 -15.10 9.42
CA LYS A 53 7.85 -15.93 8.44
C LYS A 53 8.74 -15.09 7.52
N HIS A 54 8.27 -13.91 7.13
CA HIS A 54 8.98 -13.04 6.18
C HIS A 54 9.81 -11.93 6.86
N ALA A 55 9.92 -11.95 8.19
CA ALA A 55 10.58 -10.91 8.98
C ALA A 55 10.10 -9.47 8.65
N LEU A 56 8.82 -9.31 8.30
CA LEU A 56 8.21 -8.03 7.99
C LEU A 56 7.75 -7.33 9.28
N PRO A 57 7.97 -6.01 9.42
CA PRO A 57 7.64 -5.29 10.64
C PRO A 57 6.13 -5.18 10.83
N ARG A 58 5.67 -5.35 12.07
CA ARG A 58 4.32 -4.98 12.50
C ARG A 58 4.31 -3.50 12.87
N ASP A 59 3.38 -2.75 12.31
CA ASP A 59 3.21 -1.33 12.62
C ASP A 59 1.86 -1.09 13.31
N PRO A 60 1.84 -0.86 14.64
CA PRO A 60 0.61 -0.62 15.37
C PRO A 60 -0.19 0.58 14.86
N ALA A 61 0.46 1.61 14.30
CA ALA A 61 -0.23 2.80 13.83
C ALA A 61 -1.11 2.48 12.61
N TRP A 62 -0.62 1.63 11.71
CA TRP A 62 -1.40 1.13 10.58
C TRP A 62 -2.36 0.00 10.95
N GLY A 63 -2.18 -0.62 12.13
CA GLY A 63 -2.91 -1.82 12.55
C GLY A 63 -4.43 -1.64 12.61
N GLN A 64 -4.93 -0.47 12.99
CA GLN A 64 -6.38 -0.20 13.00
C GLN A 64 -6.95 -0.18 11.59
N LEU A 65 -6.28 0.46 10.63
CA LEU A 65 -6.73 0.48 9.24
C LEU A 65 -6.68 -0.94 8.65
N VAL A 66 -5.63 -1.71 8.93
CA VAL A 66 -5.54 -3.13 8.53
C VAL A 66 -6.66 -3.98 9.11
N ALA A 67 -7.06 -3.77 10.36
CA ALA A 67 -8.11 -4.56 11.00
C ALA A 67 -9.52 -4.19 10.54
N HIS A 68 -9.75 -2.93 10.16
CA HIS A 68 -11.08 -2.38 9.92
C HIS A 68 -11.33 -1.92 8.48
N TRP A 69 -10.42 -2.15 7.53
CA TRP A 69 -10.60 -1.72 6.14
C TRP A 69 -11.86 -2.28 5.46
N ARG A 70 -12.45 -3.37 5.98
CA ARG A 70 -13.71 -3.95 5.51
C ARG A 70 -14.96 -3.49 6.28
N GLU A 71 -14.81 -2.65 7.30
CA GLU A 71 -15.94 -2.21 8.16
C GLU A 71 -17.01 -1.51 7.30
N PRO A 72 -18.24 -2.05 7.21
CA PRO A 72 -19.31 -1.44 6.41
C PRO A 72 -19.97 -0.25 7.11
N ASP A 73 -19.89 -0.15 8.44
CA ASP A 73 -20.47 0.95 9.21
C ASP A 73 -19.56 2.18 9.15
N LEU A 74 -20.01 3.23 8.46
CA LEU A 74 -19.22 4.44 8.26
C LEU A 74 -18.92 5.19 9.57
N ASP A 75 -19.81 5.10 10.57
CA ASP A 75 -19.58 5.73 11.87
C ASP A 75 -18.43 5.06 12.64
N LYS A 76 -18.16 3.78 12.34
CA LYS A 76 -17.01 3.04 12.89
C LYS A 76 -15.76 3.16 12.03
N PHE A 77 -15.93 3.23 10.71
CA PHE A 77 -14.80 3.29 9.79
C PHE A 77 -14.16 4.68 9.73
N LEU A 78 -14.96 5.75 9.78
CA LEU A 78 -14.45 7.13 9.67
C LEU A 78 -13.39 7.46 10.75
N PRO A 79 -13.56 7.14 12.05
CA PRO A 79 -12.52 7.37 13.04
C PRO A 79 -11.20 6.63 12.74
N VAL A 80 -11.28 5.41 12.20
CA VAL A 80 -10.10 4.63 11.79
C VAL A 80 -9.38 5.32 10.63
N LEU A 81 -10.14 5.83 9.66
CA LEU A 81 -9.60 6.53 8.51
C LEU A 81 -8.94 7.86 8.91
N LEU A 82 -9.55 8.62 9.83
CA LEU A 82 -8.97 9.85 10.35
C LEU A 82 -7.66 9.59 11.10
N ALA A 83 -7.60 8.54 11.94
CA ALA A 83 -6.36 8.15 12.62
C ALA A 83 -5.25 7.73 11.64
N ALA A 84 -5.62 7.13 10.51
CA ALA A 84 -4.67 6.83 9.43
C ALA A 84 -4.15 8.11 8.74
N CYS A 85 -5.01 9.12 8.59
CA CYS A 85 -4.59 10.44 8.10
C CYS A 85 -3.61 11.12 9.06
N ASP A 86 -3.88 11.06 10.37
CA ASP A 86 -2.97 11.57 11.41
C ASP A 86 -1.62 10.84 11.34
N THR A 87 -1.65 9.51 11.25
CA THR A 87 -0.45 8.67 11.11
C THR A 87 0.37 9.06 9.88
N HIS A 88 -0.27 9.36 8.76
CA HIS A 88 0.43 9.85 7.57
C HIS A 88 1.16 11.16 7.89
N VAL A 89 0.44 12.16 8.42
CA VAL A 89 0.99 13.49 8.71
C VAL A 89 2.15 13.44 9.70
N GLU A 90 2.03 12.63 10.75
CA GLU A 90 3.08 12.43 11.75
C GLU A 90 4.39 11.86 11.18
N ARG A 91 4.32 11.23 10.00
CA ARG A 91 5.44 10.52 9.36
C ARG A 91 5.98 11.22 8.11
N ILE A 92 5.53 12.45 7.86
CA ILE A 92 6.05 13.32 6.82
C ILE A 92 7.38 13.95 7.25
N ALA A 93 8.35 14.02 6.32
CA ALA A 93 9.46 14.95 6.43
C ALA A 93 9.00 16.37 6.03
N VAL A 94 8.81 17.26 7.00
CA VAL A 94 8.17 18.58 6.78
C VAL A 94 9.13 19.65 6.27
N THR A 95 10.44 19.43 6.40
CA THR A 95 11.49 20.33 5.90
C THR A 95 12.37 19.67 4.84
N GLU A 96 12.97 20.48 3.97
CA GLU A 96 13.98 20.01 3.00
C GLU A 96 15.17 19.33 3.72
N ARG A 97 15.52 19.81 4.92
CA ARG A 97 16.56 19.20 5.75
C ARG A 97 16.17 17.79 6.17
N GLU A 98 14.94 17.59 6.64
CA GLU A 98 14.44 16.26 7.00
C GLU A 98 14.36 15.35 5.78
N ALA A 99 13.83 15.85 4.66
CA ALA A 99 13.68 15.12 3.42
C ALA A 99 15.02 14.68 2.81
N ASN A 100 16.10 15.44 3.02
CA ASN A 100 17.42 15.14 2.46
C ASN A 100 18.37 14.46 3.45
N GLN A 101 18.49 14.97 4.67
CA GLN A 101 19.51 14.52 5.64
C GLN A 101 18.99 13.47 6.62
N GLN A 102 17.67 13.43 6.85
CA GLN A 102 17.03 12.52 7.80
C GLN A 102 15.97 11.66 7.11
N ALA A 103 16.00 11.55 5.78
CA ALA A 103 14.98 10.92 4.95
C ALA A 103 14.60 9.51 5.40
N LYS A 104 15.58 8.77 5.93
CA LYS A 104 15.38 7.41 6.45
C LYS A 104 14.44 7.39 7.65
N GLN A 105 14.38 8.44 8.46
CA GLN A 105 13.56 8.48 9.67
C GLN A 105 12.06 8.65 9.39
N PHE A 106 11.70 9.08 8.18
CA PHE A 106 10.34 9.41 7.76
C PHE A 106 9.84 8.39 6.73
N GLU A 107 8.58 7.98 6.88
CA GLU A 107 7.93 7.09 5.91
C GLU A 107 7.60 7.84 4.61
N PHE A 108 7.24 9.13 4.73
CA PHE A 108 6.91 10.02 3.63
C PHE A 108 7.96 11.13 3.51
N ASN A 109 9.09 10.79 2.88
CA ASN A 109 10.30 11.62 2.87
C ASN A 109 10.51 12.46 1.60
N SER A 110 9.47 12.62 0.78
CA SER A 110 9.49 13.53 -0.38
C SER A 110 8.32 14.48 -0.36
N VAL A 111 8.46 15.62 -1.03
CA VAL A 111 7.40 16.65 -1.13
C VAL A 111 6.11 16.05 -1.69
N PHE A 112 6.20 15.13 -2.65
CA PHE A 112 5.03 14.48 -3.22
C PHE A 112 4.37 13.53 -2.22
N LEU A 113 5.16 12.66 -1.58
CA LEU A 113 4.65 11.72 -0.57
C LEU A 113 4.06 12.43 0.65
N ALA A 114 4.49 13.66 0.94
CA ALA A 114 3.95 14.49 2.02
C ALA A 114 2.51 14.96 1.77
N VAL A 115 2.10 15.10 0.51
CA VAL A 115 0.78 15.66 0.17
C VAL A 115 -0.12 14.64 -0.51
N HIS A 116 0.41 13.51 -0.97
CA HIS A 116 -0.34 12.48 -1.66
C HIS A 116 -0.57 11.25 -0.76
N PRO A 117 -1.77 11.10 -0.16
CA PRO A 117 -2.08 10.05 0.82
C PRO A 117 -2.39 8.71 0.13
N THR A 118 -1.38 8.13 -0.52
CA THR A 118 -1.53 6.99 -1.43
C THR A 118 -2.18 5.78 -0.75
N GLU A 119 -1.80 5.49 0.49
CA GLU A 119 -2.32 4.39 1.30
C GLU A 119 -3.80 4.55 1.64
N ILE A 120 -4.22 5.78 1.91
CA ILE A 120 -5.61 6.11 2.23
C ILE A 120 -6.46 5.95 0.97
N LEU A 121 -6.00 6.54 -0.15
CA LEU A 121 -6.67 6.41 -1.45
C LEU A 121 -6.73 4.96 -1.93
N ALA A 122 -5.69 4.17 -1.68
CA ALA A 122 -5.67 2.75 -2.04
C ALA A 122 -6.74 1.95 -1.29
N VAL A 123 -6.92 2.19 0.02
CA VAL A 123 -7.99 1.55 0.81
C VAL A 123 -9.36 1.99 0.32
N LEU A 124 -9.58 3.29 0.10
CA LEU A 124 -10.85 3.81 -0.42
C LEU A 124 -11.18 3.18 -1.79
N ARG A 125 -10.21 3.11 -2.69
CA ARG A 125 -10.38 2.47 -4.00
C ARG A 125 -10.68 0.97 -3.87
N LEU A 126 -9.99 0.26 -2.99
CA LEU A 126 -10.23 -1.16 -2.77
C LEU A 126 -11.65 -1.40 -2.24
N ARG A 127 -12.14 -0.53 -1.34
CA ARG A 127 -13.51 -0.57 -0.84
C ARG A 127 -14.53 -0.36 -1.97
N GLU A 128 -14.32 0.64 -2.83
CA GLU A 128 -15.16 0.88 -4.03
C GLU A 128 -15.22 -0.35 -4.94
N LEU A 129 -14.05 -0.95 -5.24
CA LEU A 129 -13.96 -2.16 -6.07
C LEU A 129 -14.74 -3.35 -5.51
N LEU A 130 -14.94 -3.39 -4.19
CA LEU A 130 -15.66 -4.44 -3.47
C LEU A 130 -17.11 -4.07 -3.14
N GLY A 131 -17.58 -2.90 -3.56
CA GLY A 131 -18.92 -2.41 -3.25
C GLY A 131 -19.12 -2.05 -1.78
N LEU A 132 -18.04 -1.80 -1.03
CA LEU A 132 -18.11 -1.28 0.33
C LEU A 132 -18.32 0.24 0.28
N PRO A 133 -19.14 0.81 1.18
CA PRO A 133 -19.37 2.25 1.22
C PRO A 133 -18.10 2.98 1.69
N ASN A 134 -17.88 4.20 1.23
CA ASN A 134 -16.87 5.10 1.78
C ASN A 134 -17.55 6.35 2.36
N PRO A 135 -16.92 7.05 3.32
CA PRO A 135 -17.44 8.35 3.78
C PRO A 135 -17.48 9.36 2.62
N ASP A 136 -18.62 10.03 2.42
CA ASP A 136 -18.78 11.07 1.40
C ASP A 136 -17.88 12.29 1.66
N HIS A 137 -17.53 12.52 2.93
CA HIS A 137 -16.67 13.60 3.36
C HIS A 137 -15.71 13.13 4.45
N ILE A 138 -14.43 13.47 4.30
CA ILE A 138 -13.38 13.19 5.27
C ILE A 138 -12.79 14.53 5.70
N ASP A 139 -13.22 15.04 6.86
CA ASP A 139 -12.78 16.32 7.40
C ASP A 139 -11.39 16.21 8.04
N HIS A 140 -10.37 16.13 7.18
CA HIS A 140 -8.97 16.11 7.58
C HIS A 140 -8.13 16.90 6.57
N PRO A 141 -7.20 17.80 7.00
CA PRO A 141 -6.44 18.66 6.09
C PRO A 141 -5.73 17.92 4.94
N LEU A 142 -5.18 16.73 5.23
CA LEU A 142 -4.56 15.85 4.22
C LEU A 142 -5.53 15.48 3.08
N MET A 143 -6.81 15.27 3.42
CA MET A 143 -7.86 14.86 2.49
C MET A 143 -8.54 16.04 1.79
N GLN A 144 -8.20 17.28 2.15
CA GLN A 144 -8.71 18.51 1.51
C GLN A 144 -7.79 19.04 0.41
N THR A 145 -6.78 18.26 0.00
CA THR A 145 -5.85 18.63 -1.07
C THR A 145 -6.32 18.08 -2.43
N PRO A 146 -5.95 18.71 -3.57
CA PRO A 146 -6.22 18.14 -4.89
C PRO A 146 -5.57 16.78 -5.13
N TYR A 147 -4.53 16.44 -4.37
CA TYR A 147 -3.81 15.16 -4.45
C TYR A 147 -4.50 14.04 -3.67
N ALA A 148 -5.49 14.36 -2.83
CA ALA A 148 -6.29 13.38 -2.09
C ALA A 148 -7.61 13.04 -2.80
N ALA A 149 -7.64 13.16 -4.13
CA ALA A 149 -8.77 12.80 -4.95
C ALA A 149 -8.49 11.52 -5.74
N ILE A 150 -9.47 10.62 -5.79
CA ILE A 150 -9.48 9.50 -6.71
C ILE A 150 -9.91 10.03 -8.09
N THR A 151 -8.96 10.22 -9.00
CA THR A 151 -9.19 10.96 -10.26
C THR A 151 -9.62 10.12 -11.46
N CYS A 152 -9.70 8.79 -11.32
CA CYS A 152 -10.14 7.87 -12.36
C CYS A 152 -11.03 6.79 -11.77
N GLN A 153 -12.00 6.29 -12.52
CA GLN A 153 -12.77 5.12 -12.13
C GLN A 153 -11.99 3.82 -12.43
N PRO A 154 -12.31 2.71 -11.75
CA PRO A 154 -11.84 1.40 -12.15
C PRO A 154 -12.07 1.12 -13.64
N GLY A 155 -11.00 0.85 -14.38
CA GLY A 155 -11.05 0.51 -15.81
C GLY A 155 -11.06 1.71 -16.77
N GLU A 156 -11.04 2.96 -16.27
CA GLU A 156 -10.90 4.14 -17.15
C GLU A 156 -9.48 4.33 -17.69
N VAL A 157 -8.47 3.90 -16.94
CA VAL A 157 -7.09 3.82 -17.44
C VAL A 157 -7.03 2.63 -18.39
N THR A 158 -7.06 2.95 -19.68
CA THR A 158 -7.03 1.96 -20.78
C THR A 158 -5.72 2.00 -21.55
N GLU A 159 -4.84 2.95 -21.20
CA GLU A 159 -3.51 3.08 -21.75
C GLU A 159 -2.73 1.80 -21.50
N ARG A 160 -2.12 1.33 -22.58
CA ARG A 160 -1.26 0.15 -22.53
C ARG A 160 0.02 0.49 -21.79
N ASP A 161 0.32 -0.24 -20.72
CA ASP A 161 1.59 -0.12 -20.01
C ASP A 161 2.66 -0.98 -20.71
N GLU A 162 3.44 -0.35 -21.59
CA GLU A 162 4.50 -1.03 -22.34
C GLU A 162 5.59 -1.62 -21.43
N LEU A 163 5.82 -1.04 -20.25
CA LEU A 163 6.82 -1.55 -19.31
C LEU A 163 6.29 -2.83 -18.67
N LEU A 164 5.05 -2.82 -18.19
CA LEU A 164 4.39 -4.00 -17.65
C LEU A 164 4.34 -5.11 -18.69
N ASP A 165 3.96 -4.80 -19.93
CA ASP A 165 3.89 -5.80 -21.01
C ASP A 165 5.25 -6.43 -21.30
N ARG A 166 6.31 -5.62 -21.38
CA ARG A 166 7.68 -6.14 -21.58
C ARG A 166 8.13 -6.98 -20.39
N PHE A 167 7.79 -6.57 -19.17
CA PHE A 167 8.08 -7.34 -17.97
C PHE A 167 7.37 -8.70 -18.01
N LEU A 168 6.06 -8.73 -18.28
CA LEU A 168 5.28 -9.96 -18.38
C LEU A 168 5.81 -10.87 -19.49
N GLU A 169 6.21 -10.32 -20.63
CA GLU A 169 6.84 -11.07 -21.72
C GLU A 169 8.13 -11.76 -21.27
N VAL A 170 8.99 -11.07 -20.51
CA VAL A 170 10.21 -11.66 -19.94
C VAL A 170 9.89 -12.76 -18.93
N VAL A 171 8.88 -12.57 -18.09
CA VAL A 171 8.44 -13.60 -17.13
C VAL A 171 7.90 -14.82 -17.86
N ARG A 172 7.07 -14.66 -18.90
CA ARG A 172 6.58 -15.78 -19.74
C ARG A 172 7.71 -16.60 -20.34
N GLN A 173 8.80 -15.95 -20.73
CA GLN A 173 9.96 -16.62 -21.32
C GLN A 173 10.84 -17.33 -20.30
N ARG A 174 11.02 -16.74 -19.11
CA ARG A 174 12.01 -17.21 -18.13
C ARG A 174 11.42 -18.08 -17.02
N ASP A 175 10.21 -17.77 -16.59
CA ASP A 175 9.58 -18.40 -15.44
C ASP A 175 8.05 -18.49 -15.63
N PRO A 176 7.55 -19.17 -16.67
CA PRO A 176 6.12 -19.17 -17.02
C PRO A 176 5.23 -19.74 -15.90
N GLN A 177 5.79 -20.53 -14.99
CA GLN A 177 5.08 -21.13 -13.87
C GLN A 177 4.70 -20.14 -12.76
N VAL A 178 5.35 -18.95 -12.68
CA VAL A 178 4.95 -17.91 -11.71
C VAL A 178 3.83 -17.02 -12.25
N LEU A 179 3.48 -17.15 -13.53
CA LEU A 179 2.34 -16.49 -14.11
C LEU A 179 1.08 -17.34 -13.91
N PRO A 180 0.02 -16.75 -13.38
CA PRO A 180 -1.24 -17.45 -13.20
C PRO A 180 -2.02 -17.58 -14.50
N PRO A 181 -3.01 -18.49 -14.52
CA PRO A 181 -3.81 -18.73 -15.70
C PRO A 181 -4.49 -17.45 -16.20
N GLY A 182 -4.24 -17.08 -17.47
CA GLY A 182 -4.89 -15.96 -18.14
C GLY A 182 -4.11 -14.63 -18.13
N ILE A 183 -2.87 -14.62 -17.64
CA ILE A 183 -1.88 -13.54 -17.82
C ILE A 183 -0.65 -14.13 -18.53
#